data_AF-K9QSH3-F1
#
_entry.id   AF-K9QSH3-F1
#
_cell.length_a   1.000
_cell.length_b   1.000
_cell.length_c   1.000
_cell.angle_alpha   90.00
_cell.angle_beta   90.00
_cell.angle_gamma   90.00
#
_symmetry.space_group_name_H-M   'P 1'
#
loop_
_entity.id
_entity.type
_entity.pdbx_description
1 polymer ?
#
loop_
_entity_poly.entity_id
_entity_poly.type
_entity_poly.pdbx_seq_one_letter_code
_entity_poly.pdbx_strand_id
1 'polypeptide(L)'
;MSRNSDTPSSSSNLRTIAQTFRLTGWISFWIQLVLGVVSGIIVLLFAIFSQRAGSPSNNPGTGFGVFLAVCGLLILCGGIYIAFRYTRIGNQLMSSNPSNRPRKVETVQVLRLGLWINLIGTLVTLLGAQAIVGTLVARSISPQAITTQFFDPTRIISGLDMLVVQSNTNTVSAHFAGLVASLWLLNRINRQQ
;
A
#
# COMPACT_ATOMS: atom_id res chain seq x y z
N MET A 1 51.47 16.92 9.22
CA MET A 1 50.17 16.50 9.78
C MET A 1 49.08 17.50 9.38
N SER A 2 48.35 17.26 8.28
CA SER A 2 47.15 18.04 7.97
C SER A 2 45.98 17.52 8.80
N ARG A 3 45.60 18.26 9.86
CA ARG A 3 44.32 18.08 10.54
C ARG A 3 43.23 18.47 9.56
N ASN A 4 42.57 17.49 8.94
CA ASN A 4 41.31 17.72 8.25
C ASN A 4 40.30 18.18 9.30
N SER A 5 39.97 19.47 9.28
CA SER A 5 38.81 20.03 9.96
C SER A 5 37.56 19.50 9.26
N ASP A 6 37.11 18.31 9.67
CA ASP A 6 35.79 17.81 9.32
C ASP A 6 34.76 18.81 9.84
N THR A 7 34.12 19.51 8.90
CA THR A 7 33.21 20.62 9.14
C THR A 7 31.95 20.13 9.89
N PRO A 8 31.62 20.69 11.07
CA PRO A 8 30.42 20.33 11.85
C PRO A 8 29.09 20.44 11.08
N SER A 9 29.06 21.23 10.00
CA SER A 9 27.90 21.40 9.12
C SER A 9 27.60 20.18 8.25
N SER A 10 28.61 19.40 7.85
CA SER A 10 28.41 18.21 7.00
C SER A 10 27.77 17.05 7.79
N SER A 11 28.22 16.85 9.04
CA SER A 11 27.71 15.79 9.91
C SER A 11 26.29 16.05 10.42
N SER A 12 25.95 17.31 10.70
CA SER A 12 24.61 17.71 11.12
C SER A 12 23.57 17.55 10.00
N ASN A 13 23.89 17.96 8.77
CA ASN A 13 23.02 17.76 7.61
C ASN A 13 22.77 16.27 7.31
N LEU A 14 23.83 15.44 7.38
CA LEU A 14 23.71 14.00 7.20
C LEU A 14 22.78 13.37 8.25
N ARG A 15 22.90 13.79 9.51
CA ARG A 15 22.05 13.32 10.60
C ARG A 15 20.58 13.66 10.39
N THR A 16 20.27 14.87 9.92
CA THR A 16 18.90 15.29 9.60
C THR A 16 18.32 14.44 8.45
N ILE A 17 19.10 14.15 7.40
CA ILE A 17 18.68 13.27 6.30
C ILE A 17 18.40 11.87 6.85
N ALA A 18 19.29 11.33 7.67
CA ALA A 18 19.15 9.99 8.22
C ALA A 18 17.90 9.84 9.10
N GLN A 19 17.63 10.83 9.97
CA GLN A 19 16.41 10.89 10.77
C GLN A 19 15.15 10.98 9.90
N THR A 20 15.23 11.80 8.85
CA THR A 20 14.16 11.98 7.87
C THR A 20 13.77 10.67 7.18
N PHE A 21 14.77 9.91 6.71
CA PHE A 21 14.59 8.57 6.14
C PHE A 21 13.96 7.61 7.13
N ARG A 22 14.46 7.60 8.37
CA ARG A 22 13.97 6.70 9.41
C ARG A 22 12.52 6.99 9.80
N LEU A 23 12.19 8.26 10.02
CA LEU A 23 10.84 8.68 10.40
C LEU A 23 9.84 8.36 9.28
N THR A 24 10.16 8.75 8.05
CA THR A 24 9.28 8.52 6.89
C THR A 24 9.10 7.03 6.61
N GLY A 25 10.18 6.25 6.70
CA GLY A 25 10.12 4.80 6.57
C GLY A 25 9.22 4.15 7.63
N TRP A 26 9.32 4.56 8.90
CA TRP A 26 8.48 4.01 9.97
C TRP A 26 7.01 4.40 9.83
N ILE A 27 6.73 5.67 9.52
CA ILE A 27 5.36 6.14 9.30
C ILE A 27 4.73 5.36 8.14
N SER A 28 5.42 5.29 7.00
CA SER A 28 4.94 4.57 5.83
C SER A 28 4.77 3.08 6.10
N PHE A 29 5.70 2.46 6.83
CA PHE A 29 5.62 1.06 7.24
C PHE A 29 4.37 0.78 8.08
N TRP A 30 4.13 1.57 9.13
CA TRP A 30 2.98 1.36 10.01
C TRP A 30 1.65 1.60 9.31
N ILE A 31 1.56 2.65 8.49
CA ILE A 31 0.35 2.93 7.70
C ILE A 31 0.06 1.75 6.75
N GLN A 32 1.07 1.32 5.98
CA GLN A 32 0.90 0.21 5.04
C GLN A 32 0.58 -1.11 5.75
N LEU A 33 1.23 -1.39 6.89
CA LEU A 33 1.03 -2.60 7.65
C LEU A 33 -0.38 -2.67 8.25
N VAL A 34 -0.82 -1.62 8.94
CA VAL A 34 -2.14 -1.61 9.60
C VAL A 34 -3.26 -1.72 8.56
N LEU A 35 -3.20 -0.90 7.50
CA LEU A 35 -4.18 -0.95 6.43
C LEU A 35 -4.16 -2.29 5.70
N GLY A 36 -2.97 -2.83 5.40
CA GLY A 36 -2.81 -4.13 4.76
C GLY A 36 -3.37 -5.29 5.58
N VAL A 37 -3.13 -5.31 6.90
CA VAL A 37 -3.67 -6.35 7.79
C VAL A 37 -5.20 -6.29 7.84
N VAL A 38 -5.78 -5.09 8.04
CA VAL A 38 -7.24 -4.91 8.06
C VAL A 38 -7.84 -5.33 6.73
N SER A 39 -7.26 -4.88 5.61
CA SER A 39 -7.70 -5.26 4.27
C SER A 39 -7.63 -6.76 4.03
N GLY A 40 -6.53 -7.40 4.41
CA GLY A 40 -6.31 -8.83 4.23
C GLY A 40 -7.31 -9.68 4.99
N ILE A 41 -7.60 -9.34 6.24
CA ILE A 41 -8.63 -10.00 7.04
C ILE A 41 -9.98 -9.90 6.32
N ILE A 42 -10.34 -8.71 5.86
CA ILE A 42 -11.62 -8.48 5.19
C ILE A 42 -11.72 -9.26 3.88
N VAL A 43 -10.69 -9.26 3.02
CA VAL A 43 -10.70 -10.02 1.77
C VAL A 43 -10.81 -11.51 2.03
N LEU A 44 -10.13 -12.02 3.07
CA LEU A 44 -10.21 -13.42 3.47
C LEU A 44 -11.63 -13.79 3.91
N LEU A 45 -12.26 -12.98 4.76
CA LEU A 45 -13.64 -13.17 5.17
C LEU A 45 -14.56 -13.14 3.94
N PHE A 46 -14.41 -12.13 3.07
CA PHE A 46 -15.19 -12.02 1.84
C PHE A 46 -15.06 -13.28 0.98
N ALA A 47 -13.85 -13.79 0.76
CA ALA A 47 -13.61 -15.00 -0.03
C ALA A 47 -14.28 -16.25 0.57
N ILE A 48 -14.20 -16.44 1.89
CA ILE A 48 -14.77 -17.60 2.58
C ILE A 48 -16.31 -17.57 2.55
N PHE A 49 -16.90 -16.42 2.86
CA PHE A 49 -18.36 -16.31 2.96
C PHE A 49 -19.04 -16.20 1.59
N SER A 50 -18.37 -15.61 0.59
CA SER A 50 -18.92 -15.45 -0.77
C SER A 50 -18.98 -16.73 -1.59
N GLN A 51 -18.21 -17.77 -1.20
CA GLN A 51 -18.17 -19.08 -1.88
C GLN A 51 -19.27 -20.05 -1.41
N ARG A 52 -20.09 -19.66 -0.42
CA ARG A 52 -21.17 -20.52 0.07
C ARG A 52 -22.27 -20.66 -0.99
N ALA A 53 -22.69 -21.90 -1.25
CA ALA A 53 -23.77 -22.21 -2.19
C ALA A 53 -25.03 -21.39 -1.86
N GLY A 54 -25.56 -20.66 -2.85
CA GLY A 54 -26.70 -19.74 -2.68
C GLY A 54 -26.32 -18.28 -2.40
N SER A 55 -25.03 -17.93 -2.34
CA SER A 55 -24.62 -16.52 -2.17
C SER A 55 -24.80 -15.73 -3.48
N PRO A 56 -25.40 -14.53 -3.43
CA PRO A 56 -25.58 -13.65 -4.60
C PRO A 56 -24.26 -13.11 -5.19
N SER A 57 -23.12 -13.38 -4.54
CA SER A 57 -21.76 -13.01 -4.92
C SER A 57 -21.10 -13.94 -5.95
N ASN A 58 -21.78 -15.02 -6.39
CA ASN A 58 -21.21 -16.05 -7.26
C ASN A 58 -21.18 -15.65 -8.75
N ASN A 59 -20.79 -14.41 -9.05
CA ASN A 59 -20.67 -13.90 -10.41
C ASN A 59 -19.19 -13.81 -10.86
N PRO A 60 -18.88 -13.90 -12.17
CA PRO A 60 -17.49 -13.87 -12.65
C PRO A 60 -16.75 -12.57 -12.32
N GLY A 61 -17.44 -11.43 -12.30
CA GLY A 61 -16.84 -10.11 -12.03
C GLY A 61 -16.35 -9.95 -10.58
N THR A 62 -17.09 -10.46 -9.61
CA THR A 62 -16.68 -10.47 -8.20
C THR A 62 -15.49 -11.41 -8.00
N GLY A 63 -15.47 -12.59 -8.63
CA GLY A 63 -14.31 -13.49 -8.57
C GLY A 63 -13.03 -12.86 -9.13
N PHE A 64 -13.13 -12.22 -10.30
CA PHE A 64 -12.01 -11.50 -10.90
C PHE A 64 -11.54 -10.31 -10.03
N GLY A 65 -12.47 -9.55 -9.48
CA GLY A 65 -12.17 -8.43 -8.59
C GLY A 65 -11.48 -8.86 -7.29
N VAL A 66 -11.91 -9.97 -6.68
CA VAL A 66 -11.25 -10.55 -5.49
C VAL A 66 -9.84 -11.02 -5.84
N PHE A 67 -9.64 -11.67 -6.98
CA PHE A 67 -8.31 -12.07 -7.44
C PHE A 67 -7.37 -10.87 -7.55
N LEU A 68 -7.81 -9.78 -8.17
CA LEU A 68 -7.03 -8.55 -8.27
C LEU A 68 -6.78 -7.90 -6.90
N ALA A 69 -7.75 -7.92 -5.98
CA ALA A 69 -7.58 -7.42 -4.62
C ALA A 69 -6.50 -8.21 -3.85
N VAL A 70 -6.46 -9.53 -4.01
CA VAL A 70 -5.40 -10.39 -3.45
C VAL A 70 -4.04 -10.04 -4.07
N CYS A 71 -3.96 -9.89 -5.40
CA CYS A 71 -2.73 -9.46 -6.06
C CYS A 71 -2.26 -8.09 -5.56
N GLY A 72 -3.16 -7.12 -5.40
CA GLY A 72 -2.85 -5.81 -4.82
C GLY A 72 -2.26 -5.93 -3.41
N LEU A 73 -2.84 -6.80 -2.57
CA LEU A 73 -2.34 -7.05 -1.22
C LEU A 73 -0.95 -7.71 -1.22
N LEU A 74 -0.68 -8.63 -2.14
CA LEU A 74 0.66 -9.22 -2.29
C LEU A 74 1.69 -8.19 -2.72
N ILE A 75 1.34 -7.27 -3.62
CA ILE A 75 2.20 -6.16 -4.02
C ILE A 75 2.41 -5.23 -2.82
N LEU A 76 1.40 -5.00 -1.98
CA LEU A 76 1.51 -4.20 -0.76
C LEU A 76 2.51 -4.79 0.22
N CYS A 77 2.61 -6.12 0.35
CA CYS A 77 3.68 -6.74 1.14
C CYS A 77 5.08 -6.33 0.64
N GLY A 78 5.27 -6.22 -0.67
CA GLY A 78 6.49 -5.65 -1.26
C GLY A 78 6.69 -4.17 -0.89
N GLY A 79 5.63 -3.38 -0.88
CA GLY A 79 5.65 -1.98 -0.42
C GLY A 79 6.08 -1.83 1.04
N ILE A 80 5.53 -2.67 1.93
CA ILE A 80 5.89 -2.74 3.35
C ILE A 80 7.37 -3.09 3.53
N TYR A 81 7.85 -4.09 2.78
CA TYR A 81 9.26 -4.47 2.82
C TYR A 81 10.19 -3.31 2.41
N ILE A 82 9.82 -2.57 1.37
CA ILE A 82 10.59 -1.40 0.93
C ILE A 82 10.53 -0.26 1.96
N ALA A 83 9.38 -0.02 2.59
CA ALA A 83 9.25 0.96 3.67
C ALA A 83 10.16 0.62 4.86
N PHE A 84 10.27 -0.66 5.22
CA PHE A 84 11.24 -1.14 6.20
C PHE A 84 12.68 -0.94 5.72
N ARG A 85 12.97 -1.15 4.44
CA ARG A 85 14.31 -0.86 3.89
C ARG A 85 14.67 0.62 3.99
N TYR A 86 13.71 1.55 3.90
CA TYR A 86 13.95 2.98 4.12
C TYR A 86 14.43 3.27 5.55
N THR A 87 13.87 2.60 6.56
CA THR A 87 14.32 2.77 7.95
C THR A 87 15.74 2.26 8.15
N ARG A 88 16.08 1.13 7.51
CA ARG A 88 17.43 0.56 7.53
C ARG A 88 18.45 1.49 6.88
N ILE A 89 18.12 2.11 5.74
CA ILE A 89 18.96 3.13 5.08
C ILE A 89 19.19 4.32 6.02
N GLY A 90 18.14 4.82 6.69
CA GLY A 90 18.27 5.87 7.70
C GLY A 90 19.24 5.49 8.84
N ASN A 91 19.16 4.25 9.34
CA ASN A 91 20.09 3.77 10.38
C ASN A 91 21.53 3.64 9.88
N GLN A 92 21.73 3.18 8.64
CA GLN A 92 23.06 3.07 8.04
C GLN A 92 23.72 4.44 7.83
N LEU A 93 22.93 5.46 7.47
CA LEU A 93 23.43 6.84 7.34
C LEU A 93 23.87 7.44 8.68
N MET A 94 23.31 6.99 9.81
CA MET A 94 23.75 7.38 11.15
C MET A 94 24.97 6.59 11.67
N SER A 95 25.46 5.58 10.93
CA SER A 95 26.58 4.77 11.38
C SER A 95 27.87 5.60 11.45
N SER A 96 28.61 5.43 12.56
CA SER A 96 29.92 6.04 12.77
C SER A 96 30.97 5.54 11.77
N ASN A 97 30.78 4.35 11.19
CA ASN A 97 31.69 3.80 10.19
C ASN A 97 31.25 4.24 8.76
N PRO A 98 32.07 5.04 8.03
CA PRO A 98 31.74 5.51 6.69
C PRO A 98 31.52 4.40 5.66
N SER A 99 32.13 3.22 5.84
CA SER A 99 31.98 2.09 4.90
C SER A 99 30.57 1.47 4.92
N ASN A 100 29.81 1.67 6.00
CA ASN A 100 28.44 1.18 6.13
C ASN A 100 27.40 2.10 5.47
N ARG A 101 27.81 3.28 4.97
CA ARG A 101 26.89 4.26 4.40
C ARG A 101 26.49 3.86 2.97
N PRO A 102 25.19 3.69 2.67
CA PRO A 102 24.76 3.28 1.35
C PRO A 102 25.09 4.34 0.30
N ARG A 103 25.43 3.89 -0.91
CA ARG A 103 25.68 4.81 -2.04
C ARG A 103 24.38 5.53 -2.40
N LYS A 104 24.49 6.81 -2.80
CA LYS A 104 23.33 7.60 -3.27
C LYS A 104 22.59 6.89 -4.41
N VAL A 105 23.33 6.31 -5.35
CA VAL A 105 22.76 5.58 -6.50
C VAL A 105 21.90 4.41 -6.04
N GLU A 106 22.41 3.61 -5.10
CA GLU A 106 21.66 2.47 -4.55
C GLU A 106 20.41 2.95 -3.83
N THR A 107 20.51 4.00 -3.00
CA THR A 107 19.37 4.59 -2.28
C THR A 107 18.27 5.05 -3.24
N VAL A 108 18.64 5.75 -4.32
CA VAL A 108 17.70 6.22 -5.35
C VAL A 108 17.05 5.05 -6.08
N GLN A 109 17.78 3.96 -6.35
CA GLN A 109 17.21 2.75 -6.94
C GLN A 109 16.16 2.11 -6.03
N VAL A 110 16.42 2.01 -4.72
CA VAL A 110 15.42 1.50 -3.75
C VAL A 110 14.17 2.36 -3.73
N LEU A 111 14.33 3.69 -3.77
CA LEU A 111 13.22 4.62 -3.79
C LEU A 111 12.39 4.50 -5.08
N ARG A 112 13.04 4.40 -6.23
CA ARG A 112 12.37 4.16 -7.52
C ARG A 112 11.64 2.82 -7.54
N LEU A 113 12.23 1.77 -6.98
CA LEU A 113 11.58 0.47 -6.86
C LEU A 113 10.31 0.56 -5.99
N GLY A 114 10.38 1.25 -4.85
CA GLY A 114 9.20 1.48 -4.00
C GLY A 114 8.11 2.29 -4.70
N LEU A 115 8.50 3.29 -5.51
CA LEU A 115 7.56 4.06 -6.31
C LEU A 115 6.84 3.15 -7.32
N TRP A 116 7.58 2.36 -8.10
CA TRP A 116 6.98 1.44 -9.07
C TRP A 116 6.09 0.38 -8.44
N ILE A 117 6.53 -0.23 -7.33
CA ILE A 117 5.73 -1.23 -6.59
C ILE A 117 4.39 -0.62 -6.16
N ASN A 118 4.40 0.55 -5.55
CA ASN A 118 3.17 1.16 -5.08
C ASN A 118 2.29 1.70 -6.22
N LEU A 119 2.88 2.13 -7.33
CA LEU A 119 2.12 2.55 -8.51
C LEU A 119 1.39 1.37 -9.16
N ILE A 120 2.11 0.25 -9.38
CA ILE A 120 1.54 -0.99 -9.91
C ILE A 120 0.49 -1.55 -8.95
N GLY A 121 0.77 -1.56 -7.64
CA GLY A 121 -0.16 -2.00 -6.62
C GLY A 121 -1.44 -1.17 -6.60
N THR A 122 -1.32 0.16 -6.71
CA THR A 122 -2.48 1.07 -6.84
C THR A 122 -3.30 0.73 -8.09
N LEU A 123 -2.66 0.56 -9.24
CA LEU A 123 -3.34 0.24 -10.50
C LEU A 123 -4.10 -1.10 -10.41
N VAL A 124 -3.43 -2.15 -9.94
CA VAL A 124 -4.04 -3.49 -9.76
C VAL A 124 -5.23 -3.43 -8.81
N THR A 125 -5.07 -2.75 -7.67
CA THR A 125 -6.14 -2.60 -6.68
C THR A 125 -7.32 -1.79 -7.22
N LEU A 126 -7.07 -0.73 -7.99
CA LEU A 126 -8.12 0.06 -8.62
C LEU A 126 -8.92 -0.75 -9.64
N LEU A 127 -8.26 -1.57 -10.47
CA LEU A 127 -8.96 -2.48 -11.39
C LEU A 127 -9.83 -3.49 -10.63
N GLY A 128 -9.32 -4.04 -9.52
CA GLY A 128 -10.10 -4.90 -8.62
C GLY A 128 -11.31 -4.19 -8.02
N ALA A 129 -11.13 -2.94 -7.58
CA ALA A 129 -12.20 -2.11 -7.05
C ALA A 129 -13.28 -1.82 -8.09
N GLN A 130 -12.90 -1.49 -9.33
CA GLN A 130 -13.88 -1.28 -10.42
C GLN A 130 -14.65 -2.55 -10.74
N ALA A 131 -13.99 -3.71 -10.75
CA ALA A 131 -14.67 -4.98 -10.95
C ALA A 131 -15.70 -5.25 -9.84
N ILE A 132 -15.31 -5.11 -8.57
CA ILE A 132 -16.19 -5.35 -7.40
C ILE A 132 -17.35 -4.35 -7.36
N VAL A 133 -17.05 -3.05 -7.41
CA VAL A 133 -18.09 -2.01 -7.37
C VAL A 133 -19.01 -2.13 -8.59
N GLY A 134 -18.45 -2.42 -9.77
CA GLY A 134 -19.22 -2.65 -10.99
C GLY A 134 -20.22 -3.81 -10.86
N THR A 135 -19.82 -4.96 -10.29
CA THR A 135 -20.77 -6.05 -10.04
C THR A 135 -21.77 -5.73 -8.94
N LEU A 136 -21.39 -4.97 -7.91
CA LEU A 136 -22.33 -4.53 -6.87
C LEU A 136 -23.39 -3.56 -7.43
N VAL A 137 -22.99 -2.62 -8.27
CA VAL A 137 -23.91 -1.70 -8.96
C VAL A 137 -24.80 -2.45 -9.94
N ALA A 138 -24.25 -3.36 -10.75
CA ALA A 138 -25.05 -4.19 -11.66
C ALA A 138 -26.09 -5.03 -10.90
N ARG A 139 -25.71 -5.57 -9.73
CA ARG A 139 -26.64 -6.28 -8.84
C ARG A 139 -27.74 -5.35 -8.32
N SER A 140 -27.40 -4.13 -7.86
CA SER A 140 -28.37 -3.22 -7.23
C SER A 140 -29.42 -2.68 -8.19
N ILE A 141 -29.11 -2.58 -9.49
CA ILE A 141 -30.05 -2.12 -10.53
C ILE A 141 -30.75 -3.26 -11.27
N SER A 142 -30.43 -4.52 -10.97
CA SER A 142 -31.01 -5.68 -11.68
C SER A 142 -32.53 -5.78 -11.43
N PRO A 143 -33.32 -6.27 -12.40
CA PRO A 143 -34.75 -6.48 -12.20
C PRO A 143 -35.07 -7.43 -11.03
N GLN A 144 -34.17 -8.38 -10.73
CA GLN A 144 -34.29 -9.24 -9.55
C GLN A 144 -34.09 -8.47 -8.23
N ALA A 145 -33.33 -7.37 -8.23
CA ALA A 145 -33.19 -6.52 -7.04
C ALA A 145 -34.53 -5.88 -6.67
N ILE A 146 -35.29 -5.38 -7.66
CA ILE A 146 -36.59 -4.73 -7.42
C ILE A 146 -37.59 -5.67 -6.76
N THR A 147 -37.64 -6.94 -7.16
CA THR A 147 -38.57 -7.93 -6.57
C THR A 147 -38.08 -8.45 -5.22
N THR A 148 -36.76 -8.65 -5.04
CA THR A 148 -36.18 -9.13 -3.77
C THR A 148 -36.14 -8.05 -2.68
N GLN A 149 -36.13 -6.76 -3.04
CA GLN A 149 -36.13 -5.64 -2.08
C GLN A 149 -37.39 -5.61 -1.21
N PHE A 150 -38.53 -6.07 -1.72
CA PHE A 150 -39.79 -6.14 -0.99
C PHE A 150 -39.86 -7.27 0.03
N PHE A 151 -39.02 -8.31 -0.11
CA PHE A 151 -39.06 -9.51 0.73
C PHE A 151 -37.82 -9.69 1.62
N ASP A 152 -36.64 -9.25 1.19
CA ASP A 152 -35.39 -9.34 1.95
C ASP A 152 -34.34 -8.31 1.45
N PRO A 153 -34.35 -7.08 1.99
CA PRO A 153 -33.45 -6.00 1.56
C PRO A 153 -31.96 -6.34 1.69
N THR A 154 -31.60 -7.23 2.62
CA THR A 154 -30.19 -7.61 2.89
C THR A 154 -29.58 -8.50 1.82
N ARG A 155 -30.40 -9.06 0.92
CA ARG A 155 -29.93 -9.87 -0.21
C ARG A 155 -29.36 -9.07 -1.38
N ILE A 156 -29.66 -7.78 -1.46
CA ILE A 156 -29.24 -6.95 -2.60
C ILE A 156 -27.79 -6.52 -2.43
N ILE A 157 -27.47 -5.89 -1.30
CA ILE A 157 -26.10 -5.52 -0.88
C ILE A 157 -25.94 -5.94 0.57
N SER A 158 -25.02 -6.89 0.82
CA SER A 158 -24.72 -7.34 2.18
C SER A 158 -23.71 -6.40 2.85
N GLY A 159 -23.68 -6.37 4.19
CA GLY A 159 -22.60 -5.70 4.92
C GLY A 159 -21.21 -6.23 4.52
N LEU A 160 -21.12 -7.50 4.12
CA LEU A 160 -19.91 -8.11 3.60
C LEU A 160 -19.44 -7.52 2.26
N ASP A 161 -20.38 -7.13 1.38
CA ASP A 161 -20.08 -6.44 0.12
C ASP A 161 -19.48 -5.04 0.39
N MET A 162 -19.95 -4.35 1.43
CA MET A 162 -19.39 -3.05 1.83
C MET A 162 -18.01 -3.18 2.48
N LEU A 163 -17.78 -4.24 3.25
CA LEU A 163 -16.46 -4.51 3.83
C LEU A 163 -15.42 -4.71 2.72
N VAL A 164 -15.72 -5.47 1.66
CA VAL A 164 -14.72 -5.66 0.58
C VAL A 164 -14.41 -4.36 -0.18
N VAL A 165 -15.37 -3.45 -0.32
CA VAL A 165 -15.13 -2.10 -0.86
C VAL A 165 -14.22 -1.30 0.08
N GLN A 166 -14.47 -1.37 1.38
CA GLN A 166 -13.61 -0.74 2.39
C GLN A 166 -12.18 -1.29 2.35
N SER A 167 -12.03 -2.61 2.20
CA SER A 167 -10.72 -3.26 2.08
C SER A 167 -9.94 -2.75 0.87
N ASN A 168 -10.57 -2.65 -0.30
CA ASN A 168 -9.94 -2.07 -1.48
C ASN A 168 -9.50 -0.61 -1.22
N THR A 169 -10.36 0.19 -0.59
CA THR A 169 -10.06 1.59 -0.26
C THR A 169 -8.84 1.69 0.67
N ASN A 170 -8.77 0.83 1.69
CA ASN A 170 -7.63 0.73 2.59
C ASN A 170 -6.35 0.31 1.87
N THR A 171 -6.42 -0.67 0.95
CA THR A 171 -5.26 -1.14 0.16
C THR A 171 -4.74 -0.05 -0.77
N VAL A 172 -5.62 0.70 -1.45
CA VAL A 172 -5.25 1.87 -2.26
C VAL A 172 -4.59 2.93 -1.38
N SER A 173 -5.17 3.23 -0.22
CA SER A 173 -4.62 4.22 0.72
C SER A 173 -3.24 3.83 1.23
N ALA A 174 -3.01 2.53 1.46
CA ALA A 174 -1.71 1.98 1.85
C ALA A 174 -0.66 2.21 0.74
N HIS A 175 -0.97 1.85 -0.50
CA HIS A 175 -0.08 2.10 -1.63
C HIS A 175 0.19 3.59 -1.85
N PHE A 176 -0.84 4.42 -1.71
CA PHE A 176 -0.70 5.86 -1.82
C PHE A 176 0.25 6.43 -0.76
N ALA A 177 0.15 5.98 0.50
CA ALA A 177 1.10 6.37 1.55
C ALA A 177 2.54 5.93 1.23
N GLY A 178 2.72 4.76 0.63
CA GLY A 178 4.00 4.29 0.09
C GLY A 178 4.55 5.19 -1.02
N LEU A 179 3.71 5.56 -2.00
CA LEU A 179 4.08 6.48 -3.09
C LEU A 179 4.52 7.84 -2.57
N VAL A 180 3.73 8.45 -1.68
CA VAL A 180 4.03 9.74 -1.08
C VAL A 180 5.37 9.68 -0.33
N ALA A 181 5.61 8.62 0.44
CA ALA A 181 6.88 8.41 1.13
C ALA A 181 8.06 8.32 0.15
N SER A 182 7.96 7.51 -0.91
CA SER A 182 9.01 7.36 -1.92
C SER A 182 9.30 8.68 -2.65
N LEU A 183 8.26 9.39 -3.10
CA LEU A 183 8.37 10.69 -3.80
C LEU A 183 8.98 11.76 -2.90
N TRP A 184 8.54 11.81 -1.65
CA TRP A 184 9.03 12.80 -0.69
C TRP A 184 10.51 12.58 -0.36
N LEU A 185 10.93 11.32 -0.15
CA LEU A 185 12.34 10.98 0.06
C LEU A 185 13.20 11.25 -1.19
N LEU A 186 12.70 10.98 -2.39
CA LEU A 186 13.38 11.32 -3.65
C LEU A 186 13.59 12.83 -3.79
N ASN A 187 12.55 13.63 -3.56
CA ASN A 187 12.62 15.10 -3.61
C ASN A 187 13.61 15.64 -2.56
N ARG A 188 13.63 15.05 -1.36
CA ARG A 188 14.59 15.42 -0.31
C ARG A 188 16.04 15.15 -0.68
N ILE A 189 16.34 14.03 -1.35
CA ILE A 189 17.71 13.76 -1.84
C ILE A 189 18.10 14.74 -2.95
N ASN A 190 17.17 15.03 -3.87
CA ASN A 190 17.45 15.86 -5.04
C ASN A 190 17.67 17.34 -4.68
N ARG A 191 16.95 17.87 -3.69
CA ARG A 191 17.10 19.27 -3.21
C ARG A 191 18.41 19.55 -2.46
N GLN A 192 19.20 18.54 -2.16
CA GLN A 192 20.49 18.67 -1.45
C GLN A 192 21.68 18.53 -2.41
N GLN A 193 21.42 18.61 -3.71
CA GLN A 193 22.40 18.85 -4.78
C GLN A 193 22.53 20.35 -5.01
#